data_AF-A0A6G0X3F7-F1
#
_entry.id   AF-A0A6G0X3F7-F1
#
_cell.length_a   1.000
_cell.length_b   1.000
_cell.length_c   1.000
_cell.angle_alpha   90.00
_cell.angle_beta   90.00
_cell.angle_gamma   90.00
#
_symmetry.space_group_name_H-M   'P 1'
#
loop_
_entity.id
_entity.type
_entity.pdbx_description
1 polymer ?
#
loop_
_entity_poly.entity_id
_entity_poly.type
_entity_poly.pdbx_seq_one_letter_code
_entity_poly.pdbx_strand_id
1 'polypeptide(L)'
;MTTECVSLDEILGQDKFTLTSQDMDTARRIANESGLSLDSVASSLLNMRPSSSSSTWTTTSHAVLRPRSTSGGDNTGPSRLSYDSSAHTAWTLTADATLLQPPTCVSVHPGLEFTLDGNIPNSKHTLILHNASPNRHVVFKLKVPNKHRTVYTITPNLGILRPQEALSIVVEVADCSHLVKDVPVHTTKTYVHQFMLQLLHAPDATCDQLEYLDYGEQHRVQAALWAQAEPTAIQQCMLTCSLPCTRLACLTTARRIPSSLSTLNRRSAQGATLTLTNLNTTSVAFKIKTNCGATSTPSFGVLASLSTISIHLAPKNYATKPTDRLRIESVALPDYEEHIRRDGKRTADDLRRIVQAAWPSIDDTFKACHTIHPWESSRKPFTPKP
;
A
#
# COMPACT_ATOMS: atom_id res chain seq x y z
N MET A 1 50.61 6.03 25.57
CA MET A 1 49.82 6.85 24.63
C MET A 1 48.42 6.29 24.62
N THR A 2 47.55 6.87 25.44
CA THR A 2 46.16 6.46 25.65
C THR A 2 45.26 7.53 25.03
N THR A 3 44.49 7.16 24.02
CA THR A 3 43.46 8.01 23.41
C THR A 3 42.18 7.90 24.21
N GLU A 4 41.74 9.02 24.80
CA GLU A 4 40.42 9.16 25.45
C GLU A 4 39.29 9.12 24.42
N CYS A 5 38.18 8.49 24.80
CA CYS A 5 36.92 8.52 24.04
C CYS A 5 35.99 9.59 24.64
N VAL A 6 35.44 10.44 23.77
CA VAL A 6 34.45 11.46 24.13
C VAL A 6 33.07 10.83 24.31
N SER A 7 32.33 11.29 25.31
CA SER A 7 30.97 10.82 25.67
C SER A 7 29.92 11.31 24.68
N LEU A 8 28.96 10.45 24.35
CA LEU A 8 27.86 10.71 23.40
C LEU A 8 26.88 11.80 23.88
N ASP A 9 26.94 12.20 25.15
CA ASP A 9 26.11 13.25 25.73
C ASP A 9 26.61 14.68 25.41
N GLU A 10 27.85 14.85 24.91
CA GLU A 10 28.37 16.14 24.45
C GLU A 10 27.98 16.50 23.00
N ILE A 11 27.46 15.55 22.23
CA ILE A 11 27.09 15.77 20.81
C ILE A 11 25.64 16.26 20.65
N LEU A 12 24.79 16.08 21.67
CA LEU A 12 23.35 16.38 21.58
C LEU A 12 22.90 17.60 22.39
N GLY A 13 23.85 18.39 22.89
CA GLY A 13 23.57 19.47 23.84
C GLY A 13 23.84 20.88 23.31
N GLN A 14 23.30 21.27 22.15
CA GLN A 14 22.99 22.68 21.80
C GLN A 14 22.51 22.76 20.35
N ASP A 15 21.21 23.01 20.14
CA ASP A 15 20.77 23.87 19.03
C ASP A 15 19.33 24.33 19.27
N LYS A 16 19.21 25.61 19.66
CA LYS A 16 17.96 26.36 19.60
C LYS A 16 17.75 26.78 18.14
N PHE A 17 16.85 26.11 17.43
CA PHE A 17 16.38 26.60 16.14
C PHE A 17 15.44 27.80 16.34
N THR A 18 15.97 29.01 16.17
CA THR A 18 15.16 30.20 15.85
C THR A 18 15.38 30.54 14.39
N LEU A 19 14.39 30.21 13.55
CA LEU A 19 14.31 30.69 12.17
C LEU A 19 14.05 32.21 12.20
N THR A 20 14.96 32.98 11.62
CA THR A 20 14.76 34.42 11.47
C THR A 20 13.96 34.72 10.20
N SER A 21 13.19 35.81 10.22
CA SER A 21 12.33 36.28 9.12
C SER A 21 13.05 36.40 7.76
N GLN A 22 14.38 36.45 7.75
CA GLN A 22 15.20 36.66 6.57
C GLN A 22 15.39 35.38 5.73
N ASP A 23 15.29 34.19 6.35
CA ASP A 23 15.42 32.91 5.65
C ASP A 23 14.17 32.54 4.86
N MET A 24 13.00 32.98 5.32
CA MET A 24 11.70 32.79 4.65
C MET A 24 11.58 33.61 3.35
N ASP A 25 12.16 34.80 3.30
CA ASP A 25 12.10 35.66 2.11
C ASP A 25 13.06 35.19 1.00
N THR A 26 14.15 34.52 1.38
CA THR A 26 15.11 33.95 0.42
C THR A 26 14.50 32.72 -0.29
N ALA A 27 13.74 31.90 0.43
CA ALA A 27 13.01 30.76 -0.16
C ALA A 27 11.90 31.19 -1.12
N ARG A 28 11.24 32.34 -0.88
CA ARG A 28 10.22 32.90 -1.79
C ARG A 28 10.80 33.46 -3.09
N ARG A 29 12.03 34.00 -3.08
CA ARG A 29 12.67 34.48 -4.32
C ARG A 29 13.10 33.34 -5.24
N ILE A 30 13.59 32.23 -4.68
CA ILE A 30 14.06 31.08 -5.47
C ILE A 30 12.89 30.39 -6.19
N ALA A 31 11.68 30.41 -5.61
CA ALA A 31 10.48 29.82 -6.23
C ALA A 31 9.93 30.60 -7.44
N ASN A 32 10.29 31.88 -7.60
CA ASN A 32 9.71 32.75 -8.63
C ASN A 32 10.60 32.96 -9.88
N GLU A 33 11.86 32.51 -9.89
CA GLU A 33 12.78 32.73 -11.02
C GLU A 33 13.00 31.51 -11.94
N SER A 34 12.29 30.39 -11.73
CA SER A 34 12.48 29.18 -12.54
C SER A 34 11.40 29.02 -13.60
N GLY A 35 11.33 29.97 -14.53
CA GLY A 35 10.55 29.86 -15.76
C GLY A 35 11.46 30.04 -16.97
N LEU A 36 11.86 28.93 -17.60
CA LEU A 36 12.05 28.70 -19.05
C LEU A 36 13.05 27.56 -19.37
N SER A 37 12.64 26.71 -20.32
CA SER A 37 13.41 25.84 -21.23
C SER A 37 13.63 24.33 -20.91
N LEU A 38 13.27 23.52 -21.90
CA LEU A 38 13.40 22.07 -22.06
C LEU A 38 14.88 21.59 -22.10
N ASP A 39 15.20 20.47 -21.46
CA ASP A 39 15.40 19.13 -22.07
C ASP A 39 16.12 18.14 -21.11
N SER A 40 15.57 16.93 -21.01
CA SER A 40 16.23 15.64 -20.70
C SER A 40 16.81 15.32 -19.29
N VAL A 41 16.58 14.04 -18.93
CA VAL A 41 17.22 13.19 -17.90
C VAL A 41 16.54 13.07 -16.52
N ALA A 42 15.71 12.02 -16.44
CA ALA A 42 15.58 10.98 -15.42
C ALA A 42 15.99 11.18 -13.94
N SER A 43 15.06 10.72 -13.08
CA SER A 43 15.28 10.00 -11.81
C SER A 43 15.64 10.81 -10.56
N SER A 44 14.62 11.00 -9.70
CA SER A 44 14.66 10.73 -8.24
C SER A 44 13.79 11.73 -7.47
N LEU A 45 12.47 11.48 -7.43
CA LEU A 45 11.61 12.05 -6.39
C LEU A 45 10.61 10.99 -5.95
N LEU A 46 10.96 10.28 -4.88
CA LEU A 46 10.04 9.47 -4.08
C LEU A 46 10.18 9.86 -2.62
N ASN A 47 9.02 9.93 -1.96
CA ASN A 47 8.77 10.00 -0.52
C ASN A 47 8.71 11.39 0.14
N MET A 48 7.68 12.16 -0.22
CA MET A 48 6.97 12.97 0.78
C MET A 48 5.73 12.19 1.24
N ARG A 49 5.85 11.58 2.41
CA ARG A 49 4.80 10.80 3.09
C ARG A 49 3.92 11.81 3.85
N PRO A 50 2.60 11.89 3.63
CA PRO A 50 1.77 12.77 4.43
C PRO A 50 1.58 12.17 5.83
N SER A 51 1.92 12.98 6.83
CA SER A 51 1.75 12.72 8.26
C SER A 51 0.27 12.55 8.60
N SER A 52 -0.12 11.36 9.05
CA SER A 52 -1.47 11.09 9.51
C SER A 52 -1.61 11.44 10.99
N SER A 53 -2.19 12.61 11.26
CA SER A 53 -2.52 13.09 12.60
C SER A 53 -3.65 12.28 13.27
N SER A 54 -3.74 12.43 14.58
CA SER A 54 -4.18 11.43 15.56
C SER A 54 -5.60 11.69 16.05
N SER A 55 -6.35 10.62 16.33
CA SER A 55 -7.40 10.60 17.36
C SER A 55 -7.39 9.21 18.00
N THR A 56 -6.82 9.15 19.20
CA THR A 56 -6.73 7.96 20.05
C THR A 56 -8.10 7.61 20.64
N TRP A 57 -8.36 6.31 20.83
CA TRP A 57 -9.45 5.85 21.69
C TRP A 57 -8.89 4.95 22.79
N THR A 58 -9.10 5.37 24.03
CA THR A 58 -8.95 4.59 25.26
C THR A 58 -10.33 4.48 25.90
N THR A 59 -10.75 3.28 26.24
CA THR A 59 -11.96 3.01 27.02
C THR A 59 -11.69 3.28 28.50
N THR A 60 -12.23 4.38 29.06
CA THR A 60 -12.36 4.52 30.52
C THR A 60 -13.50 5.47 30.93
N SER A 61 -14.04 5.17 32.11
CA SER A 61 -15.37 5.47 32.63
C SER A 61 -15.58 6.86 33.24
N HIS A 62 -16.85 7.26 33.29
CA HIS A 62 -17.48 8.40 33.97
C HIS A 62 -16.68 9.20 35.03
N ALA A 63 -16.63 10.53 34.86
CA ALA A 63 -16.78 11.49 35.95
C ALA A 63 -17.29 12.85 35.42
N VAL A 64 -18.37 13.33 36.05
CA VAL A 64 -19.07 14.60 35.78
C VAL A 64 -18.34 15.75 36.46
N LEU A 65 -17.97 16.80 35.73
CA LEU A 65 -17.67 18.12 36.32
C LEU A 65 -18.21 19.27 35.45
N ARG A 66 -18.87 20.19 36.15
CA ARG A 66 -19.72 21.31 35.74
C ARG A 66 -18.86 22.59 35.59
N PRO A 67 -19.08 23.50 34.62
CA PRO A 67 -18.36 24.76 34.60
C PRO A 67 -19.01 25.81 35.52
N ARG A 68 -18.14 26.50 36.27
CA ARG A 68 -18.42 27.61 37.18
C ARG A 68 -18.17 28.91 36.42
N SER A 69 -19.17 29.78 36.36
CA SER A 69 -19.09 31.13 35.82
C SER A 69 -18.36 32.07 36.77
N THR A 70 -17.39 32.84 36.27
CA THR A 70 -16.85 34.02 36.95
C THR A 70 -16.79 35.20 35.99
N SER A 71 -17.49 36.25 36.40
CA SER A 71 -17.54 37.60 35.88
C SER A 71 -16.32 38.44 36.28
N GLY A 72 -15.98 39.45 35.46
CA GLY A 72 -15.44 40.73 35.93
C GLY A 72 -14.09 41.13 35.35
N GLY A 73 -14.03 42.32 34.76
CA GLY A 73 -12.78 43.05 34.51
C GLY A 73 -12.80 43.99 33.32
N ASP A 74 -13.34 45.20 33.53
CA ASP A 74 -13.15 46.37 32.66
C ASP A 74 -11.66 46.69 32.49
N ASN A 75 -11.23 46.98 31.26
CA ASN A 75 -10.05 47.81 31.01
C ASN A 75 -10.15 48.48 29.64
N THR A 76 -10.40 49.79 29.66
CA THR A 76 -10.40 50.71 28.53
C THR A 76 -8.97 50.99 28.06
N GLY A 77 -8.63 50.57 26.84
CA GLY A 77 -7.42 50.95 26.11
C GLY A 77 -7.74 51.20 24.63
N PRO A 78 -7.03 52.12 23.95
CA PRO A 78 -7.48 52.66 22.67
C PRO A 78 -7.36 51.63 21.54
N SER A 79 -8.42 51.57 20.75
CA SER A 79 -8.68 50.69 19.62
C SER A 79 -7.50 50.54 18.66
N ARG A 80 -6.77 49.44 18.79
CA ARG A 80 -6.18 48.79 17.63
C ARG A 80 -7.30 47.98 16.97
N LEU A 81 -7.64 48.34 15.74
CA LEU A 81 -8.46 47.52 14.86
C LEU A 81 -7.72 46.21 14.60
N SER A 82 -7.89 45.27 15.52
CA SER A 82 -7.70 43.86 15.31
C SER A 82 -8.69 43.49 14.20
N TYR A 83 -8.18 43.22 13.00
CA TYR A 83 -8.89 42.38 12.04
C TYR A 83 -8.89 40.97 12.64
N ASP A 84 -9.71 40.75 13.67
CA ASP A 84 -10.12 39.42 14.05
C ASP A 84 -10.92 38.89 12.87
N SER A 85 -10.22 38.10 12.05
CA SER A 85 -10.76 37.45 10.87
C SER A 85 -12.08 36.76 11.24
N SER A 86 -13.17 37.24 10.64
CA SER A 86 -14.56 36.78 10.83
C SER A 86 -14.81 35.34 10.35
N ALA A 87 -13.76 34.54 10.18
CA ALA A 87 -13.83 33.13 9.80
C ALA A 87 -14.21 32.20 10.98
N HIS A 88 -14.31 32.71 12.22
CA HIS A 88 -14.64 31.90 13.39
C HIS A 88 -16.15 31.77 13.69
N THR A 89 -17.02 32.53 13.02
CA THR A 89 -18.46 32.55 13.31
C THR A 89 -19.36 32.07 12.16
N ALA A 90 -18.81 31.58 11.05
CA ALA A 90 -19.59 31.17 9.88
C ALA A 90 -20.15 29.73 9.92
N TRP A 91 -19.84 28.95 10.96
CA TRP A 91 -20.12 27.50 11.01
C TRP A 91 -21.28 27.12 11.92
N THR A 92 -22.31 27.95 12.00
CA THR A 92 -23.51 27.62 12.78
C THR A 92 -24.29 26.54 12.03
N LEU A 93 -23.94 25.27 12.29
CA LEU A 93 -24.72 24.11 11.83
C LEU A 93 -26.13 24.27 12.41
N THR A 94 -27.08 24.62 11.56
CA THR A 94 -28.49 24.65 11.94
C THR A 94 -28.91 23.22 12.21
N ALA A 95 -29.26 22.93 13.47
CA ALA A 95 -29.67 21.60 13.90
C ALA A 95 -30.99 21.23 13.21
N ASP A 96 -30.90 20.49 12.11
CA ASP A 96 -32.06 19.88 11.47
C ASP A 96 -32.44 18.59 12.22
N ALA A 97 -33.71 18.45 12.59
CA ALA A 97 -34.22 17.26 13.29
C ALA A 97 -34.02 15.97 12.47
N THR A 98 -33.85 16.06 11.14
CA THR A 98 -33.52 14.90 10.30
C THR A 98 -32.11 14.35 10.53
N LEU A 99 -31.22 15.12 11.19
CA LEU A 99 -29.90 14.66 11.59
C LEU A 99 -29.95 13.66 12.74
N LEU A 100 -31.10 13.50 13.42
CA LEU A 100 -31.24 12.60 14.58
C LEU A 100 -31.44 11.14 14.19
N GLN A 101 -31.63 10.83 12.90
CA GLN A 101 -31.85 9.46 12.42
C GLN A 101 -30.61 8.89 11.71
N PRO A 102 -30.24 7.63 11.99
CA PRO A 102 -29.13 6.97 11.32
C PRO A 102 -29.43 6.66 9.82
N PRO A 103 -28.44 6.81 8.92
CA PRO A 103 -28.61 6.58 7.48
C PRO A 103 -28.66 5.09 7.10
N THR A 104 -29.85 4.49 7.11
CA THR A 104 -30.07 3.07 6.75
C THR A 104 -30.04 2.77 5.26
N CYS A 105 -29.88 3.80 4.42
CA CYS A 105 -29.95 3.74 2.95
C CYS A 105 -28.61 3.43 2.27
N VAL A 106 -27.52 3.23 3.01
CA VAL A 106 -26.20 2.94 2.43
C VAL A 106 -25.94 1.44 2.37
N SER A 107 -25.65 0.92 1.18
CA SER A 107 -25.19 -0.46 0.97
C SER A 107 -23.69 -0.52 0.69
N VAL A 108 -23.07 -1.64 1.07
CA VAL A 108 -21.64 -1.92 0.84
C VAL A 108 -21.51 -3.12 -0.08
N HIS A 109 -20.80 -2.96 -1.20
CA HIS A 109 -20.53 -4.02 -2.18
C HIS A 109 -19.03 -4.33 -2.27
N PRO A 110 -18.61 -5.59 -2.48
CA PRO A 110 -19.44 -6.79 -2.70
C PRO A 110 -20.11 -7.34 -1.42
N GLY A 111 -19.71 -6.89 -0.24
CA GLY A 111 -20.32 -7.27 1.03
C GLY A 111 -19.59 -6.66 2.23
N LEU A 112 -19.95 -7.12 3.43
CA LEU A 112 -19.31 -6.69 4.68
C LEU A 112 -18.03 -7.47 4.98
N GLU A 113 -17.79 -8.57 4.29
CA GLU A 113 -16.61 -9.40 4.47
C GLU A 113 -15.74 -9.34 3.22
N PHE A 114 -14.44 -9.21 3.41
CA PHE A 114 -13.47 -9.20 2.32
C PHE A 114 -12.15 -9.82 2.75
N THR A 115 -11.33 -10.19 1.77
CA THR A 115 -10.02 -10.81 1.99
C THR A 115 -8.94 -10.00 1.30
N LEU A 116 -7.85 -9.75 2.03
CA LEU A 116 -6.60 -9.18 1.54
C LEU A 116 -5.48 -10.17 1.81
N ASP A 117 -4.38 -10.13 1.05
CA ASP A 117 -3.25 -11.05 1.28
C ASP A 117 -2.09 -10.34 1.99
N GLY A 118 -1.78 -10.76 3.21
CA GLY A 118 -0.72 -10.14 4.02
C GLY A 118 0.70 -10.41 3.51
N ASN A 119 0.86 -11.37 2.60
CA ASN A 119 2.14 -11.66 1.97
C ASN A 119 2.38 -10.86 0.67
N ILE A 120 1.32 -10.28 0.08
CA ILE A 120 1.39 -9.57 -1.18
C ILE A 120 1.43 -8.06 -0.86
N PRO A 121 2.56 -7.38 -1.12
CA PRO A 121 2.66 -5.95 -0.86
C PRO A 121 1.66 -5.21 -1.73
N ASN A 122 0.98 -4.21 -1.16
CA ASN A 122 -0.07 -3.46 -1.83
C ASN A 122 -1.21 -4.35 -2.36
N SER A 123 -1.51 -5.47 -1.68
CA SER A 123 -2.76 -6.21 -1.93
C SER A 123 -3.93 -5.24 -1.70
N LYS A 124 -4.83 -5.13 -2.69
CA LYS A 124 -5.93 -4.16 -2.68
C LYS A 124 -7.27 -4.86 -2.72
N HIS A 125 -8.25 -4.26 -2.06
CA HIS A 125 -9.65 -4.62 -2.16
C HIS A 125 -10.46 -3.33 -2.32
N THR A 126 -11.42 -3.33 -3.25
CA THR A 126 -12.28 -2.18 -3.50
C THR A 126 -13.65 -2.44 -2.92
N LEU A 127 -14.03 -1.62 -1.94
CA LEU A 127 -15.37 -1.53 -1.40
C LEU A 127 -16.14 -0.45 -2.16
N ILE A 128 -17.40 -0.69 -2.49
CA ILE A 128 -18.27 0.31 -3.10
C ILE A 128 -19.36 0.66 -2.09
N LEU A 129 -19.37 1.91 -1.63
CA LEU A 129 -20.46 2.46 -0.83
C LEU A 129 -21.48 3.07 -1.78
N HIS A 130 -22.74 2.64 -1.68
CA HIS A 130 -23.82 3.17 -2.50
C HIS A 130 -24.90 3.78 -1.62
N ASN A 131 -25.21 5.05 -1.83
CA ASN A 131 -26.26 5.76 -1.12
C ASN A 131 -27.58 5.68 -1.90
N ALA A 132 -28.47 4.80 -1.49
CA ALA A 132 -29.78 4.63 -2.11
C ALA A 132 -30.78 5.76 -1.75
N SER A 133 -30.39 6.75 -0.94
CA SER A 133 -31.24 7.89 -0.62
C SER A 133 -31.50 8.74 -1.87
N PRO A 134 -32.76 9.13 -2.15
CA PRO A 134 -33.06 10.02 -3.28
C PRO A 134 -32.74 11.49 -2.99
N ASN A 135 -32.58 11.88 -1.73
CA ASN A 135 -32.56 13.29 -1.33
C ASN A 135 -31.72 13.60 -0.10
N ARG A 136 -30.93 12.64 0.43
CA ARG A 136 -30.08 12.89 1.59
C ARG A 136 -28.63 12.57 1.28
N HIS A 137 -27.75 13.50 1.63
CA HIS A 137 -26.32 13.24 1.68
C HIS A 137 -25.95 12.42 2.91
N VAL A 138 -24.87 11.65 2.78
CA VAL A 138 -24.28 10.89 3.88
C VAL A 138 -22.80 11.18 3.92
N VAL A 139 -22.28 11.62 5.07
CA VAL A 139 -20.84 11.61 5.33
C VAL A 139 -20.45 10.27 5.92
N PHE A 140 -19.30 9.75 5.50
CA PHE A 140 -18.78 8.49 6.00
C PHE A 140 -17.38 8.65 6.59
N LYS A 141 -17.04 7.74 7.50
CA LYS A 141 -15.69 7.58 8.04
C LYS A 141 -15.41 6.09 8.25
N LEU A 142 -14.36 5.59 7.61
CA LEU A 142 -13.90 4.22 7.78
C LEU A 142 -12.71 4.18 8.75
N LYS A 143 -12.89 3.47 9.86
CA LYS A 143 -11.89 3.36 10.95
C LYS A 143 -11.34 1.95 11.04
N VAL A 144 -10.04 1.88 11.34
CA VAL A 144 -9.32 0.64 11.66
C VAL A 144 -8.94 0.67 13.14
N PRO A 145 -8.93 -0.47 13.86
CA PRO A 145 -8.43 -0.54 15.23
C PRO A 145 -7.00 0.00 15.30
N ASN A 146 -6.68 0.76 16.36
CA ASN A 146 -5.40 1.46 16.48
C ASN A 146 -4.18 0.52 16.32
N LYS A 147 -4.28 -0.68 16.90
CA LYS A 147 -3.26 -1.75 16.79
C LYS A 147 -2.97 -2.23 15.36
N HIS A 148 -3.83 -1.92 14.39
CA HIS A 148 -3.71 -2.36 13.00
C HIS A 148 -3.61 -1.17 12.03
N ARG A 149 -3.49 0.08 12.52
CA ARG A 149 -3.46 1.27 11.66
C ARG A 149 -2.28 1.28 10.70
N THR A 150 -1.14 0.72 11.09
CA THR A 150 0.06 0.62 10.25
C THR A 150 -0.04 -0.47 9.18
N VAL A 151 -0.99 -1.40 9.34
CA VAL A 151 -1.17 -2.56 8.44
C VAL A 151 -1.90 -2.15 7.16
N TYR A 152 -2.76 -1.11 7.24
CA TYR A 152 -3.66 -0.75 6.16
C TYR A 152 -3.53 0.70 5.73
N THR A 153 -3.67 0.94 4.42
CA THR A 153 -3.95 2.25 3.85
C THR A 153 -5.35 2.23 3.26
N ILE A 154 -6.15 3.28 3.53
CA ILE A 154 -7.54 3.37 3.08
C ILE A 154 -7.72 4.67 2.32
N THR A 155 -8.21 4.58 1.09
CA THR A 155 -8.37 5.73 0.20
C THR A 155 -9.70 5.68 -0.56
N PRO A 156 -10.63 6.62 -0.36
CA PRO A 156 -10.68 7.58 0.76
C PRO A 156 -11.11 6.91 2.08
N ASN A 157 -10.61 7.39 3.23
CA ASN A 157 -11.03 6.92 4.55
C ASN A 157 -12.15 7.77 5.18
N LEU A 158 -12.48 8.90 4.56
CA LEU A 158 -13.53 9.84 4.92
C LEU A 158 -14.05 10.48 3.64
N GLY A 159 -15.31 10.85 3.61
CA GLY A 159 -15.87 11.50 2.42
C GLY A 159 -17.37 11.70 2.51
N ILE A 160 -17.93 12.07 1.37
CA ILE A 160 -19.35 12.41 1.20
C ILE A 160 -19.91 11.45 0.14
N LEU A 161 -21.14 11.00 0.37
CA LEU A 161 -21.97 10.28 -0.57
C LEU A 161 -23.20 11.14 -0.87
N ARG A 162 -23.27 11.68 -2.08
CA ARG A 162 -24.44 12.37 -2.61
C ARG A 162 -25.61 11.39 -2.79
N PRO A 163 -26.86 11.88 -2.86
CA PRO A 163 -28.01 11.05 -3.20
C PRO A 163 -27.76 10.23 -4.47
N GLN A 164 -28.09 8.94 -4.44
CA GLN A 164 -27.88 8.00 -5.55
C GLN A 164 -26.42 7.85 -6.01
N GLU A 165 -25.45 8.30 -5.23
CA GLU A 165 -24.03 8.18 -5.57
C GLU A 165 -23.46 6.83 -5.12
N ALA A 166 -22.53 6.31 -5.92
CA ALA A 166 -21.66 5.21 -5.55
C ALA A 166 -20.20 5.67 -5.51
N LEU A 167 -19.52 5.42 -4.39
CA LEU A 167 -18.11 5.76 -4.17
C LEU A 167 -17.27 4.51 -3.94
N SER A 168 -16.13 4.44 -4.61
CA SER A 168 -15.14 3.37 -4.42
C SER A 168 -14.14 3.74 -3.32
N ILE A 169 -14.00 2.87 -2.32
CA ILE A 169 -12.99 2.91 -1.27
C ILE A 169 -12.01 1.77 -1.50
N VAL A 170 -10.73 2.11 -1.67
CA VAL A 170 -9.65 1.14 -1.81
C VAL A 170 -9.00 0.91 -0.45
N VAL A 171 -9.02 -0.34 0.00
CA VAL A 171 -8.29 -0.81 1.19
C VAL A 171 -7.06 -1.56 0.71
N GLU A 172 -5.89 -1.12 1.13
CA GLU A 172 -4.60 -1.65 0.72
C GLU A 172 -3.78 -2.14 1.90
N VAL A 173 -3.06 -3.25 1.72
CA VAL A 173 -2.06 -3.72 2.69
C VAL A 173 -0.79 -2.88 2.57
N ALA A 174 -0.46 -2.14 3.63
CA ALA A 174 0.72 -1.28 3.71
C ALA A 174 1.96 -2.02 4.21
N ASP A 175 1.95 -2.51 5.46
CA ASP A 175 3.03 -3.31 6.05
C ASP A 175 2.50 -4.41 6.98
N CYS A 176 2.72 -5.65 6.58
CA CYS A 176 2.37 -6.87 7.34
C CYS A 176 3.59 -7.65 7.83
N SER A 177 4.80 -7.09 7.72
CA SER A 177 6.04 -7.83 7.96
C SER A 177 6.13 -8.42 9.38
N HIS A 178 5.66 -7.68 10.39
CA HIS A 178 5.59 -8.15 11.77
C HIS A 178 4.59 -9.31 11.93
N LEU A 179 3.39 -9.19 11.37
CA LEU A 179 2.37 -10.26 11.44
C LEU A 179 2.84 -11.56 10.80
N VAL A 180 3.58 -11.48 9.68
CA VAL A 180 4.16 -12.63 8.98
C VAL A 180 5.28 -13.28 9.81
N LYS A 181 6.10 -12.48 10.50
CA LYS A 181 7.18 -12.99 11.37
C LYS A 181 6.63 -13.76 12.58
N ASP A 182 5.48 -13.35 13.10
CA ASP A 182 4.81 -14.01 14.23
C ASP A 182 4.15 -15.35 13.87
N VAL A 183 3.97 -15.64 12.58
CA VAL A 183 3.44 -16.94 12.13
C VAL A 183 4.52 -18.02 12.31
N PRO A 184 4.18 -19.21 12.83
CA PRO A 184 5.10 -20.34 12.83
C PRO A 184 5.57 -20.70 11.42
N VAL A 185 6.83 -21.12 11.29
CA VAL A 185 7.39 -21.51 10.00
C VAL A 185 6.60 -22.67 9.40
N HIS A 186 6.38 -22.63 8.09
CA HIS A 186 5.57 -23.59 7.33
C HIS A 186 4.07 -23.59 7.63
N THR A 187 3.54 -22.49 8.15
CA THR A 187 2.10 -22.37 8.43
C THR A 187 1.52 -21.08 7.88
N THR A 188 0.20 -21.10 7.68
CA THR A 188 -0.62 -19.93 7.40
C THR A 188 -1.52 -19.64 8.60
N LYS A 189 -1.54 -18.37 9.01
CA LYS A 189 -2.46 -17.85 10.02
C LYS A 189 -3.30 -16.74 9.41
N THR A 190 -4.62 -16.86 9.53
CA THR A 190 -5.55 -15.82 9.11
C THR A 190 -5.84 -14.91 10.29
N TYR A 191 -5.47 -13.64 10.15
CA TYR A 191 -5.85 -12.59 11.08
C TYR A 191 -7.17 -11.99 10.63
N VAL A 192 -8.12 -11.87 11.56
CA VAL A 192 -9.43 -11.26 11.30
C VAL A 192 -9.44 -9.89 11.94
N HIS A 193 -9.57 -8.85 11.12
CA HIS A 193 -9.58 -7.46 11.56
C HIS A 193 -10.93 -6.84 11.26
N GLN A 194 -11.51 -6.18 12.26
CA GLN A 194 -12.80 -5.53 12.15
C GLN A 194 -12.62 -4.03 11.92
N PHE A 195 -13.14 -3.54 10.80
CA PHE A 195 -13.13 -2.15 10.39
C PHE A 195 -14.51 -1.57 10.72
N MET A 196 -14.56 -0.34 11.22
CA MET A 196 -15.82 0.31 11.58
C MET A 196 -16.13 1.41 10.56
N LEU A 197 -17.18 1.20 9.77
CA LEU A 197 -17.76 2.22 8.91
C LEU A 197 -18.78 3.02 9.73
N GLN A 198 -18.54 4.31 9.88
CA GLN A 198 -19.50 5.24 10.48
C GLN A 198 -20.16 6.07 9.40
N LEU A 199 -21.46 6.28 9.53
CA LEU A 199 -22.27 7.02 8.58
C LEU A 199 -23.13 8.02 9.35
N LEU A 200 -23.29 9.21 8.79
CA LEU A 200 -24.08 10.29 9.37
C LEU A 200 -24.75 11.07 8.24
N HIS A 201 -26.03 11.43 8.41
CA HIS A 201 -26.68 12.35 7.47
C HIS A 201 -26.05 13.74 7.57
N ALA A 202 -25.88 14.40 6.44
CA ALA A 202 -25.37 15.77 6.39
C ALA A 202 -26.32 16.68 5.61
N PRO A 203 -26.52 17.94 6.04
CA PRO A 203 -27.30 18.91 5.29
C PRO A 203 -26.62 19.27 3.95
N ASP A 204 -27.41 19.56 2.92
CA ASP A 204 -26.95 19.94 1.58
C ASP A 204 -25.93 21.09 1.65
N ALA A 205 -26.22 22.13 2.43
CA ALA A 205 -25.33 23.27 2.63
C ALA A 205 -23.94 22.88 3.16
N THR A 206 -23.86 21.88 4.06
CA THR A 206 -22.59 21.39 4.59
C THR A 206 -21.83 20.59 3.54
N CYS A 207 -22.53 19.77 2.75
CA CYS A 207 -21.92 18.98 1.69
C CYS A 207 -21.38 19.86 0.56
N ASP A 208 -22.14 20.87 0.15
CA ASP A 208 -21.72 21.83 -0.87
C ASP A 208 -20.50 22.61 -0.41
N GLN A 209 -20.48 23.08 0.84
CA GLN A 209 -19.30 23.73 1.40
C GLN A 209 -18.07 22.81 1.39
N LEU A 210 -18.21 21.57 1.83
CA LEU A 210 -17.09 20.62 1.86
C LEU A 210 -16.48 20.37 0.48
N GLU A 211 -17.24 20.47 -0.60
CA GLU A 211 -16.72 20.27 -1.97
C GLU A 211 -15.77 21.39 -2.41
N TYR A 212 -16.01 22.63 -1.98
CA TYR A 212 -15.23 23.80 -2.40
C TYR A 212 -14.12 24.19 -1.43
N LEU A 213 -14.05 23.55 -0.25
CA LEU A 213 -13.00 23.82 0.74
C LEU A 213 -11.69 23.13 0.38
N ASP A 214 -10.58 23.73 0.81
CA ASP A 214 -9.28 23.07 0.77
C ASP A 214 -9.24 21.87 1.73
N TYR A 215 -8.23 21.01 1.58
CA TYR A 215 -8.13 19.78 2.38
C TYR A 215 -8.07 20.06 3.90
N GLY A 216 -7.42 21.16 4.31
CA GLY A 216 -7.27 21.53 5.71
C GLY A 216 -8.62 21.91 6.33
N GLU A 217 -9.38 22.76 5.65
CA GLU A 217 -10.68 23.24 6.11
C GLU A 217 -11.75 22.15 5.99
N GLN A 218 -11.72 21.31 4.94
CA GLN A 218 -12.57 20.11 4.85
C GLN A 218 -12.41 19.22 6.09
N HIS A 219 -11.17 18.96 6.51
CA HIS A 219 -10.90 18.15 7.70
C HIS A 219 -11.45 18.80 8.97
N ARG A 220 -11.36 20.13 9.12
CA ARG A 220 -11.90 20.86 10.27
C ARG A 220 -13.42 20.80 10.33
N VAL A 221 -14.10 21.06 9.20
CA VAL A 221 -15.57 21.02 9.12
C VAL A 221 -16.08 19.61 9.42
N GLN A 222 -15.46 18.58 8.84
CA GLN A 222 -15.84 17.20 9.17
C GLN A 222 -15.58 16.86 10.64
N ALA A 223 -14.44 17.29 11.21
CA ALA A 223 -14.17 17.06 12.63
C ALA A 223 -15.23 17.70 13.53
N ALA A 224 -15.66 18.93 13.22
CA ALA A 224 -16.73 19.62 13.94
C ALA A 224 -18.08 18.89 13.79
N LEU A 225 -18.44 18.48 12.57
CA LEU A 225 -19.66 17.73 12.29
C LEU A 225 -19.73 16.42 13.10
N TRP A 226 -18.63 15.65 13.11
CA TRP A 226 -18.56 14.41 13.89
C TRP A 226 -18.54 14.63 15.40
N ALA A 227 -18.02 15.77 15.88
CA ALA A 227 -18.00 16.10 17.30
C ALA A 227 -19.36 16.58 17.82
N GLN A 228 -20.17 17.21 16.97
CA GLN A 228 -21.52 17.68 17.30
C GLN A 228 -22.61 16.63 17.07
N ALA A 229 -22.31 15.56 16.33
CA ALA A 229 -23.26 14.50 16.06
C ALA A 229 -23.64 13.74 17.34
N GLU A 230 -24.95 13.64 17.58
CA GLU A 230 -25.49 12.80 18.65
C GLU A 230 -25.13 11.32 18.40
N PRO A 231 -24.74 10.54 19.43
CA PRO A 231 -24.37 9.14 19.24
C PRO A 231 -25.46 8.29 18.58
N THR A 232 -26.73 8.63 18.78
CA THR A 232 -27.91 7.95 18.20
C THR A 232 -28.09 8.24 16.71
N ALA A 233 -27.53 9.34 16.21
CA ALA A 233 -27.55 9.71 14.80
C ALA A 233 -26.51 8.97 13.97
N ILE A 234 -25.48 8.41 14.62
CA ILE A 234 -24.36 7.76 13.93
C ILE A 234 -24.69 6.30 13.69
N GLN A 235 -24.88 5.93 12.43
CA GLN A 235 -24.93 4.52 12.07
C GLN A 235 -23.53 3.92 12.04
N GLN A 236 -23.38 2.74 12.62
CA GLN A 236 -22.15 1.98 12.60
C GLN A 236 -22.37 0.66 11.88
N CYS A 237 -21.43 0.31 11.02
CA CYS A 237 -21.39 -0.98 10.32
C CYS A 237 -19.99 -1.57 10.46
N MET A 238 -19.91 -2.84 10.85
CA MET A 238 -18.64 -3.55 10.98
C MET A 238 -18.32 -4.29 9.69
N LEU A 239 -17.16 -4.00 9.12
CA LEU A 239 -16.60 -4.72 7.98
C LEU A 239 -15.51 -5.67 8.49
N THR A 240 -15.51 -6.91 8.01
CA THR A 240 -14.56 -7.94 8.42
C THR A 240 -13.53 -8.19 7.33
N CYS A 241 -12.28 -7.87 7.60
CA CYS A 241 -11.15 -8.19 6.74
C CYS A 241 -10.49 -9.48 7.21
N SER A 242 -10.45 -10.50 6.36
CA SER A 242 -9.58 -11.67 6.53
C SER A 242 -8.22 -11.40 5.89
N LEU A 243 -7.14 -11.60 6.66
CA LEU A 243 -5.76 -11.35 6.24
C LEU A 243 -4.94 -12.62 6.49
N PRO A 244 -4.83 -13.55 5.53
CA PRO A 244 -3.96 -14.70 5.63
C PRO A 244 -2.51 -14.26 5.49
N CYS A 245 -1.71 -14.66 6.47
CA CYS A 245 -0.26 -14.44 6.52
C CYS A 245 0.44 -15.79 6.58
N THR A 246 1.40 -16.00 5.69
CA THR A 246 2.09 -17.27 5.48
C THR A 246 3.57 -17.08 5.73
N ARG A 247 4.19 -17.92 6.56
CA ARG A 247 5.64 -17.89 6.75
C ARG A 247 6.31 -19.04 6.03
N LEU A 248 6.93 -18.73 4.90
CA LEU A 248 7.70 -19.69 4.09
C LEU A 248 9.15 -19.77 4.58
N ALA A 249 9.58 -20.96 5.01
CA ALA A 249 10.97 -21.18 5.43
C ALA A 249 11.97 -20.81 4.34
N CYS A 250 11.69 -21.20 3.09
CA CYS A 250 12.54 -20.92 1.94
C CYS A 250 12.83 -19.43 1.69
N LEU A 251 11.99 -18.53 2.21
CA LEU A 251 12.20 -17.09 2.12
C LEU A 251 12.95 -16.51 3.33
N THR A 252 13.16 -17.32 4.38
CA THR A 252 13.77 -16.89 5.65
C THR A 252 15.13 -17.54 5.92
N THR A 253 15.28 -18.83 5.59
CA THR A 253 16.53 -19.57 5.72
C THR A 253 17.27 -19.52 4.40
N ALA A 254 18.13 -18.51 4.29
CA ALA A 254 19.10 -18.31 3.24
C ALA A 254 20.15 -19.45 3.21
N ARG A 255 19.76 -20.64 2.72
CA ARG A 255 20.73 -21.68 2.34
C ARG A 255 21.02 -21.51 0.86
N ARG A 256 22.30 -21.28 0.53
CA ARG A 256 22.80 -21.40 -0.85
C ARG A 256 22.68 -22.86 -1.26
N ILE A 257 21.55 -23.21 -1.86
CA ILE A 257 21.41 -24.46 -2.59
C ILE A 257 21.65 -24.07 -4.05
N PRO A 258 22.73 -24.57 -4.69
CA PRO A 258 22.96 -24.34 -6.10
C PRO A 258 21.73 -24.84 -6.88
N SER A 259 20.99 -23.94 -7.52
CA SER A 259 19.93 -24.31 -8.44
C SER A 259 20.44 -24.14 -9.86
N SER A 260 20.71 -25.25 -10.56
CA SER A 260 20.90 -25.22 -12.00
C SER A 260 19.62 -25.70 -12.69
N LEU A 261 19.18 -24.91 -13.67
CA LEU A 261 18.12 -25.31 -14.60
C LEU A 261 18.78 -25.67 -15.92
N SER A 262 18.47 -26.84 -16.45
CA SER A 262 18.87 -27.20 -17.81
C SER A 262 17.89 -26.58 -18.80
N THR A 263 18.41 -26.06 -19.90
CA THR A 263 17.64 -25.33 -20.90
C THR A 263 17.77 -25.96 -22.28
N LEU A 264 16.64 -26.21 -22.93
CA LEU A 264 16.59 -26.67 -24.33
C LEU A 264 15.78 -25.67 -25.16
N ASN A 265 16.39 -25.11 -26.20
CA ASN A 265 15.77 -24.13 -27.08
C ASN A 265 15.31 -24.79 -28.39
N ARG A 266 14.02 -24.66 -28.71
CA ARG A 266 13.43 -25.05 -30.01
C ARG A 266 12.87 -23.82 -30.69
N ARG A 267 13.22 -23.62 -31.96
CA ARG A 267 12.76 -22.49 -32.77
C ARG A 267 11.58 -22.86 -33.66
N SER A 268 10.71 -21.89 -33.85
CA SER A 268 9.66 -21.90 -34.86
C SER A 268 9.61 -20.54 -35.58
N ALA A 269 8.94 -20.47 -36.72
CA ALA A 269 8.71 -19.21 -37.42
C ALA A 269 7.92 -18.18 -36.59
N GLN A 270 7.15 -18.64 -35.60
CA GLN A 270 6.26 -17.82 -34.77
C GLN A 270 6.85 -17.47 -33.39
N GLY A 271 8.06 -17.93 -33.08
CA GLY A 271 8.70 -17.71 -31.77
C GLY A 271 9.66 -18.82 -31.36
N ALA A 272 10.15 -18.75 -30.12
CA ALA A 272 10.99 -19.77 -29.53
C ALA A 272 10.29 -20.46 -28.37
N THR A 273 10.48 -21.77 -28.23
CA THR A 273 10.05 -22.53 -27.05
C THR A 273 11.27 -22.96 -26.28
N LEU A 274 11.33 -22.58 -25.01
CA LEU A 274 12.39 -22.94 -24.09
C LEU A 274 11.86 -23.97 -23.10
N THR A 275 12.49 -25.13 -23.01
CA THR A 275 12.17 -26.11 -21.97
C THR A 275 13.13 -25.94 -20.81
N LEU A 276 12.62 -25.62 -19.62
CA LEU A 276 13.40 -25.66 -18.38
C LEU A 276 13.19 -27.00 -17.70
N THR A 277 14.29 -27.59 -17.25
CA THR A 277 14.28 -28.82 -16.46
C THR A 277 14.90 -28.55 -15.10
N ASN A 278 14.14 -28.81 -14.04
CA ASN A 278 14.65 -28.79 -12.68
C ASN A 278 15.30 -30.14 -12.37
N LEU A 279 16.62 -30.19 -12.31
CA LEU A 279 17.38 -31.41 -11.96
C LEU A 279 17.59 -31.57 -10.45
N ASN A 280 17.08 -30.63 -9.64
CA ASN A 280 17.27 -30.63 -8.20
C ASN A 280 16.21 -31.49 -7.50
N THR A 281 16.56 -32.00 -6.32
CA THR A 281 15.65 -32.73 -5.43
C THR A 281 14.65 -31.81 -4.72
N THR A 282 14.85 -30.49 -4.80
CA THR A 282 13.94 -29.47 -4.25
C THR A 282 13.24 -28.71 -5.36
N SER A 283 12.09 -28.11 -5.04
CA SER A 283 11.42 -27.20 -5.96
C SER A 283 12.27 -25.95 -6.24
N VAL A 284 12.15 -25.39 -7.43
CA VAL A 284 12.93 -24.23 -7.88
C VAL A 284 11.97 -23.19 -8.45
N ALA A 285 11.98 -21.98 -7.89
CA ALA A 285 11.34 -20.84 -8.52
C ALA A 285 12.22 -20.27 -9.63
N PHE A 286 11.60 -19.80 -10.70
CA PHE A 286 12.30 -19.11 -11.78
C PHE A 286 11.58 -17.81 -12.15
N LYS A 287 12.37 -16.82 -12.59
CA LYS A 287 11.90 -15.56 -13.17
C LYS A 287 12.64 -15.28 -14.46
N ILE A 288 11.89 -14.93 -15.49
CA ILE A 288 12.43 -14.60 -16.80
C ILE A 288 12.45 -13.08 -16.94
N LYS A 289 13.64 -12.56 -17.21
CA LYS A 289 13.87 -11.19 -17.60
C LYS A 289 14.31 -11.17 -19.05
N THR A 290 13.71 -10.31 -19.84
CA THR A 290 14.00 -10.19 -21.26
C THR A 290 14.30 -8.74 -21.60
N ASN A 291 15.34 -8.51 -22.40
CA ASN A 291 15.59 -7.22 -23.03
C ASN A 291 15.11 -7.19 -24.49
N CYS A 292 14.59 -8.30 -25.03
CA CYS A 292 14.40 -8.50 -26.46
C CYS A 292 13.04 -8.08 -27.00
N GLY A 293 12.32 -7.21 -26.29
CA GLY A 293 10.95 -6.87 -26.65
C GLY A 293 10.06 -8.10 -26.80
N ALA A 294 10.40 -9.24 -26.19
CA ALA A 294 9.61 -10.46 -26.24
C ALA A 294 8.72 -10.56 -25.00
N THR A 295 7.62 -11.29 -25.14
CA THR A 295 6.84 -11.79 -24.02
C THR A 295 7.23 -13.23 -23.74
N SER A 296 7.33 -13.56 -22.45
CA SER A 296 7.57 -14.94 -22.01
C SER A 296 6.35 -15.43 -21.24
N THR A 297 5.87 -16.61 -21.60
CA THR A 297 4.70 -17.21 -20.98
C THR A 297 5.03 -18.65 -20.57
N PRO A 298 5.11 -18.96 -19.27
CA PRO A 298 5.04 -18.02 -18.14
C PRO A 298 6.35 -17.21 -17.96
N SER A 299 6.27 -16.00 -17.39
CA SER A 299 7.44 -15.17 -17.03
C SER A 299 7.96 -15.44 -15.61
N PHE A 300 7.17 -16.14 -14.80
CA PHE A 300 7.50 -16.58 -13.45
C PHE A 300 6.82 -17.92 -13.17
N GLY A 301 7.51 -18.82 -12.49
CA GLY A 301 6.93 -20.11 -12.09
C GLY A 301 7.71 -20.80 -11.00
N VAL A 302 7.14 -21.89 -10.48
CA VAL A 302 7.81 -22.83 -9.57
C VAL A 302 7.79 -24.20 -10.23
N LEU A 303 8.96 -24.80 -10.36
CA LEU A 303 9.15 -26.15 -10.84
C LEU A 303 9.26 -27.09 -9.64
N ALA A 304 8.41 -28.12 -9.59
CA ALA A 304 8.59 -29.22 -8.65
C ALA A 304 9.93 -29.94 -8.88
N SER A 305 10.34 -30.79 -7.93
CA SER A 305 11.54 -31.62 -8.09
C SER A 305 11.45 -32.48 -9.35
N LEU A 306 12.56 -32.60 -10.09
CA LEU A 306 12.70 -33.45 -11.28
C LEU A 306 11.64 -33.17 -12.38
N SER A 307 11.08 -31.97 -12.41
CA SER A 307 10.03 -31.58 -13.35
C SER A 307 10.54 -30.69 -14.49
N THR A 308 9.71 -30.56 -15.52
CA THR A 308 9.97 -29.71 -16.68
C THR A 308 8.83 -28.74 -16.93
N ILE A 309 9.14 -27.60 -17.54
CA ILE A 309 8.14 -26.65 -18.06
C ILE A 309 8.59 -26.10 -19.40
N SER A 310 7.63 -25.91 -20.30
CA SER A 310 7.84 -25.18 -21.55
C SER A 310 7.47 -23.71 -21.36
N ILE A 311 8.36 -22.83 -21.79
CA ILE A 311 8.16 -21.39 -21.86
C ILE A 311 8.07 -21.01 -23.32
N HIS A 312 6.99 -20.32 -23.66
CA HIS A 312 6.82 -19.74 -24.98
C HIS A 312 7.34 -18.31 -24.99
N LEU A 313 8.22 -18.03 -25.95
CA LEU A 313 8.80 -16.72 -26.21
C LEU A 313 8.20 -16.19 -27.50
N ALA A 314 7.29 -15.23 -27.37
CA ALA A 314 6.67 -14.55 -28.49
C ALA A 314 7.31 -13.15 -28.64
N PRO A 315 7.96 -12.84 -29.76
CA PRO A 315 8.50 -11.51 -30.01
C PRO A 315 7.35 -10.49 -30.15
N LYS A 316 7.42 -9.32 -29.49
CA LYS A 316 6.41 -8.25 -29.69
C LYS A 316 6.59 -7.55 -31.04
N ASN A 317 7.82 -7.51 -31.55
CA ASN A 317 8.18 -6.93 -32.83
C ASN A 317 8.83 -8.00 -33.71
N TYR A 318 8.53 -8.01 -35.02
CA TYR A 318 9.10 -8.96 -35.99
C TYR A 318 10.63 -8.88 -36.13
N ALA A 319 11.27 -7.80 -35.66
CA ALA A 319 12.72 -7.60 -35.72
C ALA A 319 13.42 -8.17 -34.47
N THR A 320 13.66 -9.49 -34.46
CA THR A 320 14.51 -10.14 -33.45
C THR A 320 15.99 -9.82 -33.71
N LYS A 321 16.76 -9.44 -32.69
CA LYS A 321 18.19 -9.10 -32.83
C LYS A 321 19.07 -10.23 -32.27
N PRO A 322 20.26 -10.49 -32.85
CA PRO A 322 21.21 -11.43 -32.26
C PRO A 322 21.67 -11.06 -30.84
N THR A 323 21.61 -9.77 -30.50
CA THR A 323 21.97 -9.22 -29.18
C THR A 323 20.89 -9.40 -28.12
N ASP A 324 19.74 -9.93 -28.51
CA ASP A 324 18.65 -10.25 -27.61
C ASP A 324 19.11 -11.27 -26.56
N ARG A 325 18.80 -10.97 -25.31
CA ARG A 325 19.18 -11.73 -24.12
C ARG A 325 17.95 -12.06 -23.31
N LEU A 326 17.81 -13.34 -23.03
CA LEU A 326 16.89 -13.85 -22.05
C LEU A 326 17.69 -14.23 -20.81
N ARG A 327 17.42 -13.57 -19.70
CA ARG A 327 18.02 -13.84 -18.40
C ARG A 327 17.03 -14.62 -17.55
N ILE A 328 17.43 -15.81 -17.12
CA ILE A 328 16.66 -16.67 -16.23
C ILE A 328 17.32 -16.58 -14.86
N GLU A 329 16.57 -16.04 -13.92
CA GLU A 329 16.94 -16.10 -12.51
C GLU A 329 16.22 -17.29 -11.89
N SER A 330 16.91 -18.05 -11.05
CA SER A 330 16.33 -19.20 -10.36
C SER A 330 16.78 -19.25 -8.90
N VAL A 331 15.89 -19.72 -8.04
CA VAL A 331 16.11 -19.82 -6.59
C VAL A 331 15.54 -21.17 -6.14
N ALA A 332 16.36 -21.97 -5.46
CA ALA A 332 15.89 -23.19 -4.80
C ALA A 332 14.93 -22.84 -3.65
N LEU A 333 13.81 -23.54 -3.59
CA LEU A 333 12.80 -23.40 -2.55
C LEU A 333 12.74 -24.68 -1.70
N PRO A 334 13.66 -24.86 -0.73
CA PRO A 334 13.56 -25.98 0.19
C PRO A 334 12.22 -25.93 0.94
N ASP A 335 11.63 -27.09 1.20
CA ASP A 335 10.38 -27.22 1.97
C ASP A 335 9.12 -26.57 1.35
N TYR A 336 9.17 -26.14 0.09
CA TYR A 336 8.00 -25.58 -0.60
C TYR A 336 6.87 -26.61 -0.74
N GLU A 337 7.19 -27.81 -1.24
CA GLU A 337 6.22 -28.92 -1.33
C GLU A 337 5.73 -29.36 0.05
N GLU A 338 6.63 -29.36 1.04
CA GLU A 338 6.28 -29.74 2.40
C GLU A 338 5.31 -28.72 3.04
N HIS A 339 5.44 -27.43 2.72
CA HIS A 339 4.47 -26.42 3.13
C HIS A 339 3.10 -26.70 2.52
N ILE A 340 3.03 -26.95 1.20
CA ILE A 340 1.77 -27.26 0.50
C ILE A 340 1.10 -28.45 1.16
N ARG A 341 1.87 -29.51 1.45
CA ARG A 341 1.38 -30.75 2.05
C ARG A 341 0.92 -30.58 3.50
N ARG A 342 1.61 -29.76 4.31
CA ARG A 342 1.35 -29.62 5.75
C ARG A 342 0.24 -28.60 6.07
N ASP A 343 0.28 -27.43 5.46
CA ASP A 343 -0.59 -26.32 5.87
C ASP A 343 -1.99 -26.46 5.29
N GLY A 344 -2.10 -26.83 4.01
CA GLY A 344 -3.38 -27.05 3.32
C GLY A 344 -4.30 -25.83 3.18
N LYS A 345 -3.98 -24.68 3.81
CA LYS A 345 -4.78 -23.44 3.76
C LYS A 345 -4.49 -22.58 2.54
N ARG A 346 -3.37 -22.81 1.88
CA ARG A 346 -2.92 -22.09 0.67
C ARG A 346 -2.76 -23.07 -0.47
N THR A 347 -3.20 -22.67 -1.66
CA THR A 347 -2.94 -23.43 -2.88
C THR A 347 -1.49 -23.26 -3.33
N ALA A 348 -1.01 -24.16 -4.18
CA ALA A 348 0.31 -23.99 -4.81
C ALA A 348 0.43 -22.66 -5.58
N ASP A 349 -0.66 -22.21 -6.21
CA ASP A 349 -0.68 -20.92 -6.90
C ASP A 349 -0.55 -19.73 -5.93
N ASP A 350 -1.21 -19.79 -4.77
CA ASP A 350 -1.07 -18.76 -3.73
C ASP A 350 0.39 -18.65 -3.27
N LEU A 351 1.02 -19.79 -2.94
CA LEU A 351 2.42 -19.80 -2.52
C LEU A 351 3.34 -19.31 -3.64
N ARG A 352 3.06 -19.67 -4.89
CA ARG A 352 3.80 -19.15 -6.06
C ARG A 352 3.69 -17.63 -6.14
N ARG A 353 2.49 -17.05 -5.95
CA ARG A 353 2.29 -15.59 -5.91
C ARG A 353 3.04 -14.93 -4.76
N ILE A 354 3.11 -15.57 -3.59
CA ILE A 354 3.89 -15.10 -2.43
C ILE A 354 5.39 -15.05 -2.76
N VAL A 355 5.95 -16.12 -3.34
CA VAL A 355 7.36 -16.15 -3.76
C VAL A 355 7.63 -15.09 -4.83
N GLN A 356 6.70 -14.92 -5.78
CA GLN A 356 6.81 -13.89 -6.81
C GLN A 356 6.85 -12.47 -6.20
N ALA A 357 5.98 -12.20 -5.24
CA ALA A 357 5.92 -10.94 -4.51
C ALA A 357 7.18 -10.67 -3.69
N ALA A 358 7.74 -11.71 -3.07
CA ALA A 358 8.97 -11.62 -2.30
C ALA A 358 10.24 -11.52 -3.18
N TRP A 359 10.16 -11.81 -4.48
CA TRP A 359 11.33 -11.86 -5.38
C TRP A 359 12.29 -10.66 -5.30
N PRO A 360 11.81 -9.40 -5.21
CA PRO A 360 12.70 -8.24 -5.08
C PRO A 360 13.49 -8.23 -3.77
N SER A 361 12.98 -8.84 -2.71
CA SER A 361 13.64 -8.93 -1.39
C SER A 361 14.60 -10.11 -1.25
N ILE A 362 14.57 -11.08 -2.18
CA ILE A 362 15.53 -12.18 -2.18
C ILE A 362 16.89 -11.62 -2.60
N ASP A 363 17.92 -11.84 -1.78
CA ASP A 363 19.30 -11.43 -2.08
C ASP A 363 19.82 -12.12 -3.35
N ASP A 364 20.48 -11.35 -4.22
CA ASP A 364 20.97 -11.80 -5.52
C ASP A 364 22.00 -12.93 -5.42
N THR A 365 22.68 -13.09 -4.27
CA THR A 365 23.60 -14.20 -4.03
C THR A 365 22.90 -15.56 -3.89
N PHE A 366 21.57 -15.57 -3.69
CA PHE A 366 20.75 -16.79 -3.73
C PHE A 366 20.10 -17.03 -5.11
N LYS A 367 20.22 -16.07 -6.04
CA LYS A 367 19.67 -16.19 -7.38
C LYS A 367 20.75 -16.73 -8.32
N ALA A 368 20.58 -17.96 -8.78
CA ALA A 368 21.35 -18.45 -9.91
C ALA A 368 20.87 -17.76 -11.19
N CYS A 369 21.80 -17.27 -12.00
CA CYS A 369 21.51 -16.52 -13.22
C CYS A 369 22.04 -17.26 -14.44
N HIS A 370 21.17 -17.51 -15.42
CA HIS A 370 21.53 -18.10 -16.69
C HIS A 370 21.09 -17.18 -17.84
N THR A 371 22.00 -16.83 -18.73
CA THR A 371 21.73 -15.95 -19.88
C THR A 371 21.70 -16.79 -21.14
N ILE A 372 20.65 -16.62 -21.94
CA ILE A 372 20.42 -17.31 -23.20
C ILE A 372 20.26 -16.28 -24.31
N HIS A 373 20.80 -16.59 -25.48
CA HIS A 373 20.56 -15.86 -26.72
C HIS A 373 19.52 -16.63 -27.55
N PRO A 374 18.22 -16.32 -27.42
CA PRO A 374 17.16 -17.16 -28.00
C PRO A 374 17.26 -17.25 -29.53
N TRP A 375 17.83 -16.23 -30.18
CA TRP A 375 17.93 -16.09 -31.64
C TRP A 375 19.32 -16.36 -32.23
N GLU A 376 20.36 -16.58 -31.43
CA GLU A 376 21.70 -16.89 -31.95
C GLU A 376 21.67 -18.25 -32.66
N SER A 377 21.66 -18.23 -34.00
CA SER A 377 21.64 -19.45 -34.83
C SER A 377 22.66 -20.44 -34.31
N SER A 378 22.20 -21.65 -33.94
CA SER A 378 23.08 -22.76 -33.60
C SER A 378 24.15 -22.79 -34.67
N ARG A 379 25.39 -22.45 -34.31
CA ARG A 379 26.51 -22.48 -35.26
C ARG A 379 26.42 -23.83 -35.95
N LYS A 380 26.38 -23.81 -37.29
CA LYS A 380 26.37 -25.05 -38.08
C LYS A 380 27.39 -26.00 -37.44
N PRO A 381 27.02 -27.27 -37.17
CA PRO A 381 28.02 -28.24 -36.71
C PRO A 381 29.19 -28.13 -37.66
N PHE A 382 30.37 -27.91 -37.09
CA PHE A 382 31.60 -27.73 -37.83
C PHE A 382 31.76 -28.96 -38.72
N THR A 383 31.39 -28.84 -40.01
CA THR A 383 31.73 -29.86 -41.00
C THR A 383 33.22 -29.69 -41.22
N PRO A 384 34.09 -30.62 -40.76
CA PRO A 384 35.50 -30.56 -41.16
C PRO A 384 35.54 -30.53 -42.68
N LYS A 385 36.19 -29.50 -43.25
CA LYS A 385 36.46 -29.49 -44.68
C LYS A 385 37.38 -30.68 -44.98
N PRO A 386 37.08 -31.46 -46.05
CA PRO A 386 37.91 -32.59 -46.46
C PRO A 386 39.33 -32.15 -46.84
#